data_AF-A0A2S6VF49-F1
#
_entry.id   AF-A0A2S6VF49-F1
#
_cell.length_a   1.000
_cell.length_b   1.000
_cell.length_c   1.000
_cell.angle_alpha   90.00
_cell.angle_beta   90.00
_cell.angle_gamma   90.00
#
_symmetry.space_group_name_H-M   'P 1'
#
loop_
_entity.id
_entity.type
_entity.pdbx_description
1 polymer ?
#
loop_
_entity_poly.entity_id
_entity_poly.type
_entity_poly.pdbx_seq_one_letter_code
_entity_poly.pdbx_strand_id
1 'polypeptide(L)'
;MQAKSFLLAGLAFLTFVMVVLTTSIQANQPITELYVFGDSLSDTGMVFQATGGMYPPPPYFQGRYSNGRVWVEYLADRLNLSSNQVNNFAYGGATTDGDRNSLVPGLLTQIQSFHKTQPKTRPDALYVIWAGANDYLQGASNTIPVENITSAIASLTNVGAKKILVANLPDLGQLPTTRTTANSARLSALTQAHNQSLRRSLKVLQQHSDVQIATLDANTLYREAIASPATFGFNNVINPCLTNSNACHNPDTFLFWDGIHPTTRAHQILGETAFTAIQDAGIVNSRASKLP
;
A
#
# COMPACT_ATOMS: atom_id res chain seq x y z
N MET A 1 -36.92 34.32 -71.32
CA MET A 1 -38.07 33.76 -70.57
C MET A 1 -38.50 32.52 -71.34
N GLN A 2 -38.57 31.28 -70.86
CA GLN A 2 -38.57 30.68 -69.52
C GLN A 2 -37.95 29.26 -69.66
N ALA A 3 -37.61 28.68 -68.52
CA ALA A 3 -36.69 27.57 -68.35
C ALA A 3 -37.28 26.16 -68.58
N LYS A 4 -36.35 25.24 -68.80
CA LYS A 4 -36.42 23.77 -68.87
C LYS A 4 -37.06 23.14 -67.62
N SER A 5 -37.58 21.90 -67.74
CA SER A 5 -37.59 20.93 -66.64
C SER A 5 -37.65 19.49 -67.17
N PHE A 6 -36.50 18.80 -67.15
CA PHE A 6 -36.41 17.34 -67.18
C PHE A 6 -36.45 16.85 -65.74
N LEU A 7 -37.41 15.98 -65.40
CA LEU A 7 -37.43 15.26 -64.13
C LEU A 7 -36.48 14.06 -64.22
N LEU A 8 -35.30 14.19 -63.61
CA LEU A 8 -34.41 13.08 -63.29
C LEU A 8 -34.80 12.51 -61.92
N ALA A 9 -35.25 11.27 -61.90
CA ALA A 9 -35.45 10.49 -60.68
C ALA A 9 -34.08 10.09 -60.12
N GLY A 10 -33.64 10.77 -59.05
CA GLY A 10 -32.48 10.37 -58.26
C GLY A 10 -32.91 9.47 -57.10
N LEU A 11 -32.61 8.17 -57.19
CA LEU A 11 -32.64 7.27 -56.03
C LEU A 11 -31.43 7.61 -55.14
N ALA A 12 -31.67 8.32 -54.03
CA ALA A 12 -30.66 8.52 -52.99
C ALA A 12 -30.64 7.28 -52.08
N PHE A 13 -29.61 6.44 -52.23
CA PHE A 13 -29.33 5.33 -51.32
C PHE A 13 -28.69 5.90 -50.03
N LEU A 14 -29.50 6.09 -48.99
CA LEU A 14 -29.00 6.45 -47.65
C LEU A 14 -28.47 5.19 -46.97
N THR A 15 -27.17 4.92 -47.10
CA THR A 15 -26.48 3.94 -46.24
C THR A 15 -26.31 4.54 -44.85
N PHE A 16 -27.17 4.14 -43.92
CA PHE A 16 -27.03 4.45 -42.50
C PHE A 16 -25.91 3.57 -41.92
N VAL A 17 -24.70 4.12 -41.81
CA VAL A 17 -23.60 3.45 -41.08
C VAL A 17 -23.90 3.56 -39.59
N MET A 18 -24.44 2.48 -39.02
CA MET A 18 -24.65 2.35 -37.58
C MET A 18 -23.28 2.13 -36.93
N VAL A 19 -22.65 3.22 -36.45
CA VAL A 19 -21.46 3.12 -35.60
C VAL A 19 -21.91 2.58 -34.25
N VAL A 20 -21.82 1.25 -34.08
CA VAL A 20 -21.98 0.63 -32.76
C VAL A 20 -20.73 0.98 -31.96
N LEU A 21 -20.82 2.04 -31.14
CA LEU A 21 -19.87 2.29 -30.05
C LEU A 21 -20.05 1.17 -29.03
N THR A 22 -19.36 0.05 -29.23
CA THR A 22 -19.21 -0.94 -28.17
C THR A 22 -18.37 -0.29 -27.08
N THR A 23 -19.01 0.27 -26.05
CA THR A 23 -18.34 0.51 -24.79
C THR A 23 -17.98 -0.87 -24.24
N SER A 24 -16.72 -1.28 -24.44
CA SER A 24 -16.16 -2.44 -23.76
C SER A 24 -16.34 -2.18 -22.27
N ILE A 25 -17.33 -2.82 -21.65
CA ILE A 25 -17.37 -2.91 -20.19
C ILE A 25 -16.16 -3.78 -19.87
N GLN A 26 -15.02 -3.14 -19.58
CA GLN A 26 -13.82 -3.84 -19.18
C GLN A 26 -14.14 -4.45 -17.81
N ALA A 27 -14.59 -5.71 -17.82
CA ALA A 27 -14.87 -6.45 -16.61
C ALA A 27 -13.60 -6.42 -15.76
N ASN A 28 -13.70 -5.82 -14.57
CA ASN A 28 -12.57 -5.65 -13.69
C ASN A 28 -12.04 -7.03 -13.31
N GLN A 29 -10.85 -7.36 -13.81
CA GLN A 29 -10.27 -8.69 -13.64
C GLN A 29 -9.89 -8.87 -12.17
N PRO A 30 -10.15 -10.05 -11.57
CA PRO A 30 -9.72 -10.36 -10.22
C PRO A 30 -8.21 -10.22 -10.10
N ILE A 31 -7.73 -9.84 -8.91
CA ILE A 31 -6.30 -9.85 -8.61
C ILE A 31 -5.85 -11.30 -8.52
N THR A 32 -4.78 -11.65 -9.26
CA THR A 32 -4.27 -13.03 -9.29
C THR A 32 -2.98 -13.22 -8.50
N GLU A 33 -2.28 -12.13 -8.20
CA GLU A 33 -1.00 -12.08 -7.52
C GLU A 33 -0.88 -10.79 -6.70
N LEU A 34 -0.18 -10.87 -5.57
CA LEU A 34 0.18 -9.74 -4.73
C LEU A 34 1.69 -9.63 -4.64
N TYR A 35 2.25 -8.48 -5.04
CA TYR A 35 3.66 -8.15 -4.87
C TYR A 35 3.80 -7.07 -3.81
N VAL A 36 4.49 -7.36 -2.71
CA VAL A 36 4.58 -6.46 -1.55
C VAL A 36 6.00 -5.92 -1.40
N PHE A 37 6.13 -4.60 -1.28
CA PHE A 37 7.39 -3.90 -1.05
C PHE A 37 7.24 -2.96 0.13
N GLY A 38 8.28 -2.87 0.97
CA GLY A 38 8.21 -2.02 2.15
C GLY A 38 9.12 -2.44 3.29
N ASP A 39 8.65 -2.18 4.49
CA ASP A 39 9.40 -2.36 5.72
C ASP A 39 8.74 -3.37 6.69
N SER A 40 9.04 -3.24 7.99
CA SER A 40 8.53 -4.10 9.06
C SER A 40 7.01 -4.13 9.17
N LEU A 41 6.30 -3.08 8.71
CA LEU A 41 4.84 -3.09 8.69
C LEU A 41 4.28 -4.13 7.73
N SER A 42 5.06 -4.56 6.74
CA SER A 42 4.64 -5.51 5.71
C SER A 42 5.47 -6.80 5.69
N ASP A 43 6.56 -6.87 6.45
CA ASP A 43 7.44 -8.04 6.56
C ASP A 43 6.69 -9.24 7.17
N THR A 44 6.75 -10.39 6.48
CA THR A 44 6.12 -11.66 6.88
C THR A 44 7.13 -12.73 7.33
N GLY A 45 8.35 -12.31 7.68
CA GLY A 45 9.45 -13.15 8.15
C GLY A 45 10.72 -13.11 7.29
N MET A 46 10.87 -12.15 6.39
CA MET A 46 12.05 -11.98 5.53
C MET A 46 13.30 -11.68 6.35
N VAL A 47 13.24 -10.75 7.30
CA VAL A 47 14.36 -10.51 8.24
C VAL A 47 14.60 -11.71 9.14
N PHE A 48 13.53 -12.40 9.57
CA PHE A 48 13.65 -13.60 10.40
C PHE A 48 14.40 -14.71 9.69
N GLN A 49 14.09 -14.96 8.41
CA GLN A 49 14.84 -15.90 7.59
C GLN A 49 16.29 -15.44 7.35
N ALA A 50 16.49 -14.18 6.97
CA ALA A 50 17.82 -13.62 6.67
C ALA A 50 18.77 -13.64 7.88
N THR A 51 18.24 -13.61 9.09
CA THR A 51 19.01 -13.63 10.34
C THR A 51 19.09 -15.00 11.00
N GLY A 52 18.63 -16.06 10.33
CA GLY A 52 18.64 -17.42 10.87
C GLY A 52 17.71 -17.60 12.10
N GLY A 53 16.63 -16.81 12.16
CA GLY A 53 15.65 -16.83 13.23
C GLY A 53 15.96 -15.90 14.41
N MET A 54 16.92 -14.98 14.26
CA MET A 54 17.32 -14.08 15.35
C MET A 54 16.38 -12.90 15.54
N TYR A 55 15.86 -12.30 14.45
CA TYR A 55 15.07 -11.07 14.51
C TYR A 55 13.79 -11.12 13.67
N PRO A 56 12.65 -10.60 14.16
CA PRO A 56 12.42 -10.27 15.56
C PRO A 56 12.29 -11.56 16.42
N PRO A 57 12.86 -11.60 17.64
CA PRO A 57 12.75 -12.76 18.53
C PRO A 57 11.35 -12.84 19.16
N PRO A 58 10.96 -13.94 19.81
CA PRO A 58 9.77 -13.95 20.67
C PRO A 58 9.77 -12.79 21.68
N PRO A 59 8.62 -12.19 22.04
CA PRO A 59 7.26 -12.67 21.75
C PRO A 59 6.65 -12.17 20.42
N TYR A 60 7.47 -11.67 19.48
CA TYR A 60 6.99 -11.37 18.14
C TYR A 60 6.52 -12.63 17.40
N PHE A 61 5.44 -12.51 16.63
CA PHE A 61 4.76 -13.65 16.04
C PHE A 61 5.47 -14.13 14.79
N GLN A 62 6.17 -15.27 14.87
CA GLN A 62 6.71 -15.99 13.70
C GLN A 62 7.46 -15.08 12.71
N GLY A 63 8.31 -14.20 13.23
CA GLY A 63 9.12 -13.28 12.41
C GLY A 63 8.42 -11.99 11.94
N ARG A 64 7.14 -11.77 12.27
CA ARG A 64 6.45 -10.50 12.03
C ARG A 64 6.80 -9.49 13.11
N TYR A 65 6.89 -8.21 12.76
CA TYR A 65 7.02 -7.12 13.73
C TYR A 65 5.66 -6.78 14.38
N SER A 66 4.96 -7.80 14.88
CA SER A 66 3.67 -7.68 15.57
C SER A 66 3.44 -8.91 16.45
N ASN A 67 2.30 -8.96 17.15
CA ASN A 67 1.83 -10.12 17.91
C ASN A 67 1.00 -11.12 17.08
N GLY A 68 0.94 -10.95 15.77
CA GLY A 68 0.19 -11.79 14.85
C GLY A 68 0.50 -11.46 13.40
N ARG A 69 -0.45 -11.75 12.51
CA ARG A 69 -0.38 -11.45 11.08
C ARG A 69 -0.30 -9.94 10.83
N VAL A 70 0.37 -9.55 9.75
CA VAL A 70 0.46 -8.15 9.29
C VAL A 70 -0.58 -7.84 8.20
N TRP A 71 -0.81 -6.55 7.94
CA TRP A 71 -1.95 -6.07 7.15
C TRP A 71 -2.04 -6.66 5.73
N VAL A 72 -0.89 -6.91 5.08
CA VAL A 72 -0.87 -7.51 3.73
C VAL A 72 -1.37 -8.95 3.71
N GLU A 73 -1.26 -9.67 4.82
CA GLU A 73 -1.80 -11.04 4.94
C GLU A 73 -3.33 -10.99 5.01
N TYR A 74 -3.91 -10.02 5.72
CA TYR A 74 -5.36 -9.79 5.74
C TYR A 74 -5.89 -9.29 4.38
N LEU A 75 -5.14 -8.41 3.70
CA LEU A 75 -5.47 -7.99 2.34
C LEU A 75 -5.49 -9.16 1.37
N ALA A 76 -4.50 -10.07 1.47
CA ALA A 76 -4.44 -11.27 0.63
C ALA A 76 -5.67 -12.18 0.83
N ASP A 77 -6.13 -12.37 2.07
CA ASP A 77 -7.36 -13.12 2.36
C ASP A 77 -8.58 -12.49 1.69
N ARG A 78 -8.70 -11.16 1.77
CA ARG A 78 -9.81 -10.41 1.13
C ARG A 78 -9.79 -10.48 -0.39
N LEU A 79 -8.60 -10.66 -0.97
CA LEU A 79 -8.40 -10.89 -2.39
C LEU A 79 -8.55 -12.38 -2.78
N ASN A 80 -8.79 -13.28 -1.84
CA ASN A 80 -8.81 -14.74 -2.02
C ASN A 80 -7.51 -15.29 -2.63
N LEU A 81 -6.36 -14.72 -2.24
CA LEU A 81 -5.05 -15.17 -2.68
C LEU A 81 -4.50 -16.22 -1.73
N SER A 82 -3.96 -17.29 -2.28
CA SER A 82 -3.21 -18.29 -1.54
C SER A 82 -1.73 -17.89 -1.40
N SER A 83 -0.98 -18.56 -0.52
CA SER A 83 0.40 -18.15 -0.18
C SER A 83 1.38 -18.15 -1.35
N ASN A 84 1.18 -19.01 -2.35
CA ASN A 84 1.98 -19.03 -3.58
C ASN A 84 1.65 -17.88 -4.54
N GLN A 85 0.58 -17.12 -4.28
CA GLN A 85 0.18 -15.94 -5.04
C GLN A 85 0.56 -14.63 -4.31
N VAL A 86 1.32 -14.73 -3.21
CA VAL A 86 1.78 -13.59 -2.43
C VAL A 86 3.30 -13.60 -2.42
N ASN A 87 3.88 -12.64 -3.12
CA ASN A 87 5.31 -12.46 -3.28
C ASN A 87 5.73 -11.23 -2.47
N ASN A 88 6.26 -11.48 -1.27
CA ASN A 88 6.61 -10.41 -0.34
C ASN A 88 8.13 -10.13 -0.36
N PHE A 89 8.49 -8.89 -0.68
CA PHE A 89 9.85 -8.38 -0.74
C PHE A 89 10.14 -7.39 0.41
N ALA A 90 9.21 -7.16 1.33
CA ALA A 90 9.39 -6.22 2.43
C ALA A 90 10.33 -6.77 3.51
N TYR A 91 11.22 -5.91 4.03
CA TYR A 91 12.16 -6.25 5.09
C TYR A 91 12.06 -5.27 6.25
N GLY A 92 11.95 -5.80 7.47
CA GLY A 92 12.03 -5.02 8.69
C GLY A 92 13.22 -4.08 8.74
N GLY A 93 12.95 -2.78 8.92
CA GLY A 93 13.97 -1.73 8.98
C GLY A 93 14.36 -1.12 7.62
N ALA A 94 13.78 -1.58 6.50
CA ALA A 94 14.06 -1.03 5.18
C ALA A 94 13.74 0.47 5.09
N THR A 95 14.69 1.24 4.59
CA THR A 95 14.53 2.63 4.16
C THR A 95 14.11 2.68 2.68
N THR A 96 13.72 3.86 2.19
CA THR A 96 13.28 4.01 0.80
C THR A 96 14.42 4.01 -0.21
N ASP A 97 15.63 4.30 0.21
CA ASP A 97 16.83 4.31 -0.63
C ASP A 97 17.29 2.87 -0.97
N GLY A 98 18.54 2.73 -1.42
CA GLY A 98 19.18 1.43 -1.63
C GLY A 98 19.67 0.80 -0.32
N ASP A 99 20.63 -0.12 -0.43
CA ASP A 99 21.13 -0.88 0.73
C ASP A 99 21.95 0.00 1.68
N ARG A 100 21.40 0.29 2.86
CA ARG A 100 22.20 0.81 4.00
C ARG A 100 23.03 -0.28 4.67
N ASN A 101 22.58 -1.54 4.56
CA ASN A 101 23.35 -2.74 4.88
C ASN A 101 22.89 -3.90 3.96
N SER A 102 23.72 -4.92 3.79
CA SER A 102 23.47 -6.03 2.86
C SER A 102 22.38 -7.02 3.31
N LEU A 103 21.91 -6.96 4.56
CA LEU A 103 20.92 -7.89 5.12
C LEU A 103 19.49 -7.37 5.02
N VAL A 104 19.31 -6.04 5.00
CA VAL A 104 18.03 -5.36 4.96
C VAL A 104 18.00 -4.48 3.72
N PRO A 105 17.54 -5.00 2.56
CA PRO A 105 17.46 -4.22 1.34
C PRO A 105 16.43 -3.09 1.48
N GLY A 106 16.83 -1.88 1.07
CA GLY A 106 15.93 -0.74 0.95
C GLY A 106 14.92 -0.93 -0.20
N LEU A 107 13.89 -0.08 -0.25
CA LEU A 107 12.79 -0.19 -1.23
C LEU A 107 13.31 -0.30 -2.67
N LEU A 108 14.27 0.55 -3.06
CA LEU A 108 14.80 0.52 -4.43
C LEU A 108 15.51 -0.80 -4.75
N THR A 109 16.19 -1.41 -3.78
CA THR A 109 16.82 -2.73 -3.95
C THR A 109 15.76 -3.84 -4.01
N GLN A 110 14.69 -3.76 -3.21
CA GLN A 110 13.58 -4.72 -3.28
C GLN A 110 12.96 -4.73 -4.69
N ILE A 111 12.78 -3.56 -5.30
CA ILE A 111 12.30 -3.42 -6.69
C ILE A 111 13.30 -4.04 -7.70
N GLN A 112 14.60 -3.84 -7.50
CA GLN A 112 15.62 -4.49 -8.35
C GLN A 112 15.58 -6.01 -8.23
N SER A 113 15.39 -6.55 -7.03
CA SER A 113 15.24 -7.99 -6.78
C SER A 113 13.97 -8.55 -7.42
N PHE A 114 12.87 -7.80 -7.40
CA PHE A 114 11.66 -8.13 -8.15
C PHE A 114 11.95 -8.25 -9.66
N HIS A 115 12.60 -7.26 -10.28
CA HIS A 115 12.92 -7.32 -11.71
C HIS A 115 13.79 -8.51 -12.11
N LYS A 116 14.69 -8.96 -11.21
CA LYS A 116 15.53 -10.15 -11.42
C LYS A 116 14.73 -11.45 -11.40
N THR A 117 13.69 -11.52 -10.56
CA THR A 117 12.89 -12.74 -10.34
C THR A 117 11.64 -12.78 -11.21
N GLN A 118 11.17 -11.62 -11.68
CA GLN A 118 9.93 -11.45 -12.44
C GLN A 118 10.18 -10.66 -13.73
N PRO A 119 10.73 -11.29 -14.79
CA PRO A 119 11.17 -10.59 -16.00
C PRO A 119 10.02 -9.96 -16.83
N LYS A 120 8.77 -10.30 -16.53
CA LYS A 120 7.57 -9.61 -17.04
C LYS A 120 6.58 -9.42 -15.91
N THR A 121 6.04 -8.21 -15.76
CA THR A 121 4.95 -7.98 -14.81
C THR A 121 3.66 -8.63 -15.28
N ARG A 122 2.73 -8.76 -14.33
CA ARG A 122 1.39 -9.25 -14.56
C ARG A 122 0.41 -8.07 -14.42
N PRO A 123 -0.30 -7.66 -15.49
CA PRO A 123 -1.20 -6.50 -15.43
C PRO A 123 -2.41 -6.72 -14.50
N ASP A 124 -2.70 -7.97 -14.15
CA ASP A 124 -3.70 -8.43 -13.20
C ASP A 124 -3.19 -8.58 -11.75
N ALA A 125 -1.90 -8.36 -11.50
CA ALA A 125 -1.34 -8.33 -10.15
C ALA A 125 -1.56 -6.98 -9.46
N LEU A 126 -1.64 -7.01 -8.12
CA LEU A 126 -1.58 -5.82 -7.27
C LEU A 126 -0.16 -5.62 -6.74
N TYR A 127 0.39 -4.43 -6.95
CA TYR A 127 1.71 -4.04 -6.43
C TYR A 127 1.53 -3.10 -5.23
N VAL A 128 2.01 -3.51 -4.07
CA VAL A 128 1.86 -2.80 -2.81
C VAL A 128 3.17 -2.14 -2.42
N ILE A 129 3.13 -0.85 -2.07
CA ILE A 129 4.29 -0.11 -1.54
C ILE A 129 3.90 0.60 -0.24
N TRP A 130 4.61 0.29 0.85
CA TRP A 130 4.56 1.08 2.07
C TRP A 130 5.96 1.19 2.69
N ALA A 131 6.55 2.38 2.60
CA ALA A 131 7.91 2.65 3.09
C ALA A 131 8.07 4.13 3.46
N GLY A 132 9.17 4.46 4.13
CA GLY A 132 9.55 5.85 4.46
C GLY A 132 9.64 6.13 5.95
N ALA A 133 8.98 5.33 6.80
CA ALA A 133 9.03 5.53 8.25
C ALA A 133 10.48 5.44 8.79
N ASN A 134 11.22 4.41 8.35
CA ASN A 134 12.60 4.20 8.75
C ASN A 134 13.52 5.36 8.36
N ASP A 135 13.33 5.99 7.21
CA ASP A 135 14.15 7.12 6.76
C ASP A 135 14.08 8.27 7.78
N TYR A 136 12.87 8.64 8.21
CA TYR A 136 12.65 9.72 9.16
C TYR A 136 13.04 9.34 10.59
N LEU A 137 12.73 8.11 11.02
CA LEU A 137 13.13 7.60 12.34
C LEU A 137 14.66 7.51 12.47
N GLN A 138 15.38 7.30 11.36
CA GLN A 138 16.84 7.32 11.28
C GLN A 138 17.42 8.71 10.96
N GLY A 139 16.60 9.76 10.95
CA GLY A 139 17.08 11.14 10.95
C GLY A 139 17.00 11.90 9.62
N ALA A 140 16.38 11.34 8.56
CA ALA A 140 16.10 12.09 7.35
C ALA A 140 15.29 13.37 7.68
N SER A 141 15.63 14.47 7.02
CA SER A 141 15.04 15.80 7.25
C SER A 141 14.36 16.39 6.02
N ASN A 142 14.30 15.65 4.92
CA ASN A 142 13.81 16.11 3.62
C ASN A 142 12.78 15.12 3.03
N THR A 143 12.29 15.40 1.82
CA THR A 143 11.30 14.57 1.13
C THR A 143 11.89 13.60 0.12
N ILE A 144 13.21 13.32 0.15
CA ILE A 144 13.85 12.29 -0.68
C ILE A 144 13.12 10.94 -0.57
N PRO A 145 12.58 10.52 0.58
CA PRO A 145 11.83 9.27 0.64
C PRO A 145 10.64 9.19 -0.32
N VAL A 146 10.00 10.33 -0.61
CA VAL A 146 8.91 10.40 -1.60
C VAL A 146 9.45 10.24 -3.02
N GLU A 147 10.61 10.83 -3.34
CA GLU A 147 11.25 10.70 -4.66
C GLU A 147 11.60 9.22 -4.94
N ASN A 148 12.13 8.54 -3.94
CA ASN A 148 12.44 7.10 -4.02
C ASN A 148 11.17 6.26 -4.23
N ILE A 149 10.08 6.52 -3.48
CA ILE A 149 8.80 5.84 -3.67
C ILE A 149 8.27 6.08 -5.10
N THR A 150 8.34 7.31 -5.61
CA THR A 150 7.88 7.61 -6.97
C THR A 150 8.75 6.95 -8.04
N SER A 151 10.04 6.80 -7.80
CA SER A 151 10.97 6.08 -8.67
C SER A 151 10.69 4.57 -8.66
N ALA A 152 10.37 4.00 -7.50
CA ALA A 152 9.92 2.61 -7.38
C ALA A 152 8.64 2.36 -8.20
N ILE A 153 7.65 3.26 -8.08
CA ILE A 153 6.41 3.20 -8.85
C ILE A 153 6.71 3.27 -10.35
N ALA A 154 7.49 4.27 -10.79
CA ALA A 154 7.86 4.43 -12.19
C ALA A 154 8.58 3.18 -12.74
N SER A 155 9.45 2.58 -11.94
CA SER A 155 10.16 1.35 -12.28
C SER A 155 9.22 0.17 -12.51
N LEU A 156 8.21 -0.01 -11.65
CA LEU A 156 7.18 -1.04 -11.81
C LEU A 156 6.29 -0.76 -13.03
N THR A 157 5.88 0.48 -13.27
CA THR A 157 5.04 0.83 -14.42
C THR A 157 5.77 0.65 -15.75
N ASN A 158 7.08 0.91 -15.79
CA ASN A 158 7.91 0.76 -17.00
C ASN A 158 7.98 -0.68 -17.51
N VAL A 159 7.80 -1.66 -16.63
CA VAL A 159 7.77 -3.08 -16.98
C VAL A 159 6.35 -3.65 -17.04
N GLY A 160 5.32 -2.80 -16.94
CA GLY A 160 3.92 -3.13 -17.21
C GLY A 160 2.97 -3.23 -16.01
N ALA A 161 3.39 -2.87 -14.79
CA ALA A 161 2.48 -2.84 -13.65
C ALA A 161 1.33 -1.84 -13.88
N LYS A 162 0.08 -2.27 -13.64
CA LYS A 162 -1.14 -1.46 -13.88
C LYS A 162 -1.93 -1.10 -12.63
N LYS A 163 -1.77 -1.85 -11.54
CA LYS A 163 -2.55 -1.69 -10.31
C LYS A 163 -1.61 -1.57 -9.13
N ILE A 164 -1.57 -0.39 -8.52
CA ILE A 164 -0.65 -0.09 -7.42
C ILE A 164 -1.47 0.38 -6.22
N LEU A 165 -1.16 -0.16 -5.04
CA LEU A 165 -1.61 0.35 -3.76
C LEU A 165 -0.43 0.97 -3.04
N VAL A 166 -0.53 2.24 -2.67
CA VAL A 166 0.50 2.96 -1.91
C VAL A 166 -0.08 3.42 -0.59
N ALA A 167 0.62 3.20 0.52
CA ALA A 167 0.20 3.71 1.82
C ALA A 167 0.99 4.96 2.19
N ASN A 168 0.33 5.92 2.84
CA ASN A 168 0.99 7.07 3.45
C ASN A 168 1.46 6.74 4.88
N LEU A 169 2.17 7.67 5.53
CA LEU A 169 2.74 7.42 6.85
C LEU A 169 1.77 7.83 7.98
N PRO A 170 1.60 7.00 9.04
CA PRO A 170 1.00 7.47 10.28
C PRO A 170 1.85 8.58 10.88
N ASP A 171 1.28 9.39 11.77
CA ASP A 171 2.02 10.46 12.45
C ASP A 171 3.18 9.87 13.27
N LEU A 172 4.40 9.95 12.71
CA LEU A 172 5.60 9.39 13.33
C LEU A 172 5.96 10.10 14.62
N GLY A 173 5.46 11.31 14.85
CA GLY A 173 5.64 12.04 16.10
C GLY A 173 4.68 11.58 17.20
N GLN A 174 3.67 10.76 16.89
CA GLN A 174 2.66 10.24 17.83
C GLN A 174 2.85 8.76 18.18
N LEU A 175 3.90 8.11 17.65
CA LEU A 175 4.23 6.73 18.01
C LEU A 175 4.64 6.64 19.49
N PRO A 176 4.43 5.49 20.17
CA PRO A 176 4.77 5.38 21.58
C PRO A 176 6.25 5.71 21.89
N THR A 177 7.20 5.35 21.02
CA THR A 177 8.63 5.66 21.20
C THR A 177 8.96 7.15 21.02
N THR A 178 8.15 7.90 20.26
CA THR A 178 8.52 9.26 19.81
C THR A 178 7.69 10.35 20.46
N ARG A 179 6.44 10.06 20.86
CA ARG A 179 5.45 11.04 21.35
C ARG A 179 5.86 11.85 22.57
N THR A 180 6.75 11.31 23.41
CA THR A 180 7.27 12.02 24.60
C THR A 180 8.69 12.55 24.40
N THR A 181 9.24 12.49 23.20
CA THR A 181 10.60 12.95 22.90
C THR A 181 10.61 14.38 22.38
N ALA A 182 11.75 15.06 22.50
CA ALA A 182 11.96 16.39 21.91
C ALA A 182 11.80 16.40 20.37
N ASN A 183 11.89 15.22 19.72
CA ASN A 183 11.79 15.08 18.27
C ASN A 183 10.33 14.90 17.78
N SER A 184 9.35 14.76 18.67
CA SER A 184 7.95 14.48 18.31
C SER A 184 7.40 15.49 17.29
N ALA A 185 7.46 16.79 17.59
CA ALA A 185 6.92 17.83 16.70
C ALA A 185 7.60 17.85 15.32
N ARG A 186 8.91 17.61 15.27
CA ARG A 186 9.66 17.53 14.02
C ARG A 186 9.23 16.32 13.19
N LEU A 187 9.03 15.15 13.81
CA LEU A 187 8.56 13.95 13.12
C LEU A 187 7.13 14.11 12.60
N SER A 188 6.23 14.77 13.35
CA SER A 188 4.88 15.10 12.86
C SER A 188 4.94 16.03 11.65
N ALA A 189 5.79 17.07 11.68
CA ALA A 189 5.97 17.98 10.54
C ALA A 189 6.55 17.27 9.31
N LEU A 190 7.55 16.41 9.49
CA LEU A 190 8.12 15.61 8.39
C LEU A 190 7.11 14.62 7.81
N THR A 191 6.31 13.97 8.65
CA THR A 191 5.23 13.10 8.21
C THR A 191 4.21 13.86 7.37
N GLN A 192 3.80 15.05 7.83
CA GLN A 192 2.86 15.89 7.08
C GLN A 192 3.44 16.29 5.72
N ALA A 193 4.71 16.73 5.68
CA ALA A 193 5.38 17.08 4.44
C ALA A 193 5.49 15.88 3.47
N HIS A 194 5.84 14.69 4.00
CA HIS A 194 5.89 13.44 3.25
C HIS A 194 4.52 13.13 2.63
N ASN A 195 3.47 13.06 3.44
CA ASN A 195 2.14 12.68 2.99
C ASN A 195 1.57 13.67 1.96
N GLN A 196 1.82 14.98 2.14
CA GLN A 196 1.42 16.00 1.18
C GLN A 196 2.20 15.87 -0.15
N SER A 197 3.50 15.62 -0.08
CA SER A 197 4.34 15.45 -1.27
C SER A 197 3.96 14.18 -2.02
N LEU A 198 3.82 13.04 -1.32
CA LEU A 198 3.40 11.77 -1.89
C LEU A 198 2.06 11.90 -2.62
N ARG A 199 1.03 12.49 -1.99
CA ARG A 199 -0.27 12.71 -2.63
C ARG A 199 -0.16 13.50 -3.94
N ARG A 200 0.68 14.54 -3.98
CA ARG A 200 0.90 15.33 -5.22
C ARG A 200 1.58 14.48 -6.29
N SER A 201 2.63 13.75 -5.93
CA SER A 201 3.38 12.94 -6.88
C SER A 201 2.56 11.77 -7.44
N LEU A 202 1.74 11.10 -6.62
CA LEU A 202 0.85 10.04 -7.09
C LEU A 202 -0.18 10.57 -8.11
N LYS A 203 -0.73 11.77 -7.87
CA LYS A 203 -1.64 12.43 -8.82
C LYS A 203 -0.95 12.71 -10.16
N VAL A 204 0.30 13.17 -10.14
CA VAL A 204 1.09 13.40 -11.36
C VAL A 204 1.34 12.08 -12.10
N LEU A 205 1.75 11.02 -11.40
CA LEU A 205 2.00 9.71 -12.00
C LEU A 205 0.75 9.15 -12.69
N GLN A 206 -0.43 9.26 -12.06
CA GLN A 206 -1.71 8.83 -12.66
C GLN A 206 -2.12 9.65 -13.88
N GLN A 207 -1.70 10.92 -13.97
CA GLN A 207 -2.00 11.77 -15.14
C GLN A 207 -1.15 11.43 -16.37
N HIS A 208 0.01 10.79 -16.17
CA HIS A 208 1.00 10.53 -17.21
C HIS A 208 1.17 9.04 -17.54
N SER A 209 0.32 8.17 -17.01
CA SER A 209 0.34 6.73 -17.28
C SER A 209 -1.06 6.14 -17.18
N ASP A 210 -1.22 4.90 -17.66
CA ASP A 210 -2.47 4.14 -17.56
C ASP A 210 -2.58 3.34 -16.24
N VAL A 211 -1.76 3.69 -15.24
CA VAL A 211 -1.74 3.02 -13.94
C VAL A 211 -2.90 3.47 -13.05
N GLN A 212 -3.55 2.51 -12.42
CA GLN A 212 -4.50 2.75 -11.35
C GLN A 212 -3.76 2.73 -10.01
N ILE A 213 -3.81 3.83 -9.28
CA ILE A 213 -3.21 3.96 -7.95
C ILE A 213 -4.31 4.12 -6.91
N ALA A 214 -4.40 3.16 -5.99
CA ALA A 214 -5.14 3.30 -4.75
C ALA A 214 -4.22 3.83 -3.65
N THR A 215 -4.78 4.58 -2.70
CA THR A 215 -4.02 5.07 -1.53
C THR A 215 -4.64 4.55 -0.24
N LEU A 216 -3.84 3.90 0.60
CA LEU A 216 -4.20 3.64 2.00
C LEU A 216 -3.81 4.86 2.85
N ASP A 217 -4.79 5.61 3.34
CA ASP A 217 -4.58 6.75 4.24
C ASP A 217 -4.41 6.28 5.70
N ALA A 218 -3.26 5.67 5.98
CA ALA A 218 -2.89 5.25 7.33
C ALA A 218 -2.81 6.44 8.31
N ASN A 219 -2.46 7.64 7.84
CA ASN A 219 -2.41 8.84 8.67
C ASN A 219 -3.77 9.17 9.29
N THR A 220 -4.81 9.23 8.46
CA THR A 220 -6.16 9.49 8.94
C THR A 220 -6.67 8.34 9.81
N LEU A 221 -6.44 7.09 9.39
CA LEU A 221 -6.88 5.92 10.15
C LEU A 221 -6.30 5.89 11.57
N TYR A 222 -4.99 6.13 11.73
CA TYR A 222 -4.37 6.17 13.06
C TYR A 222 -4.88 7.34 13.90
N ARG A 223 -5.06 8.53 13.30
CA ARG A 223 -5.60 9.70 13.99
C ARG A 223 -7.01 9.43 14.52
N GLU A 224 -7.86 8.77 13.73
CA GLU A 224 -9.21 8.39 14.13
C GLU A 224 -9.19 7.31 15.21
N ALA A 225 -8.34 6.29 15.09
CA ALA A 225 -8.17 5.27 16.11
C ALA A 225 -7.71 5.86 17.46
N ILE A 226 -6.83 6.85 17.43
CA ILE A 226 -6.37 7.54 18.65
C ILE A 226 -7.49 8.43 19.23
N ALA A 227 -8.22 9.16 18.38
CA ALA A 227 -9.27 10.08 18.82
C ALA A 227 -10.55 9.37 19.28
N SER A 228 -10.84 8.18 18.76
CA SER A 228 -12.08 7.43 19.03
C SER A 228 -11.80 5.92 19.14
N PRO A 229 -11.00 5.51 20.14
CA PRO A 229 -10.44 4.15 20.22
C PRO A 229 -11.50 3.04 20.31
N ALA A 230 -12.61 3.31 21.01
CA ALA A 230 -13.69 2.34 21.17
C ALA A 230 -14.34 1.94 19.83
N THR A 231 -14.39 2.84 18.84
CA THR A 231 -14.92 2.56 17.49
C THR A 231 -14.10 1.50 16.76
N PHE A 232 -12.81 1.38 17.10
CA PHE A 232 -11.88 0.41 16.52
C PHE A 232 -11.69 -0.82 17.41
N GLY A 233 -12.34 -0.86 18.58
CA GLY A 233 -12.20 -1.92 19.58
C GLY A 233 -10.96 -1.76 20.46
N PHE A 234 -10.33 -0.59 20.47
CA PHE A 234 -9.17 -0.31 21.33
C PHE A 234 -9.59 0.34 22.64
N ASN A 235 -8.88 0.00 23.71
CA ASN A 235 -8.90 0.70 24.98
C ASN A 235 -7.53 1.31 25.34
N ASN A 236 -6.47 0.96 24.60
CA ASN A 236 -5.15 1.57 24.74
C ASN A 236 -4.55 1.90 23.37
N VAL A 237 -4.36 3.19 23.13
CA VAL A 237 -3.82 3.73 21.87
C VAL A 237 -2.56 4.56 22.09
N ILE A 238 -1.97 4.44 23.28
CA ILE A 238 -0.93 5.36 23.75
C ILE A 238 0.33 4.59 24.16
N ASN A 239 0.17 3.47 24.86
CA ASN A 239 1.28 2.65 25.33
C ASN A 239 1.34 1.35 24.53
N PRO A 240 2.55 0.82 24.29
CA PRO A 240 2.70 -0.48 23.65
C PRO A 240 2.22 -1.61 24.58
N CYS A 241 1.73 -2.69 23.98
CA CYS A 241 1.44 -3.92 24.73
C CYS A 241 2.72 -4.67 25.14
N LEU A 242 3.78 -4.60 24.32
CA LEU A 242 5.08 -5.20 24.56
C LEU A 242 6.01 -4.19 25.23
N THR A 243 6.39 -4.47 26.48
CA THR A 243 7.35 -3.67 27.25
C THR A 243 8.41 -4.57 27.88
N ASN A 244 9.70 -4.29 27.66
CA ASN A 244 10.81 -5.09 28.20
C ASN A 244 10.65 -6.61 27.94
N SER A 245 10.29 -6.98 26.70
CA SER A 245 10.00 -8.36 26.27
C SER A 245 8.79 -9.03 26.95
N ASN A 246 8.04 -8.31 27.78
CA ASN A 246 6.81 -8.79 28.41
C ASN A 246 5.58 -8.27 27.65
N ALA A 247 4.78 -9.18 27.12
CA ALA A 247 3.52 -8.88 26.46
C ALA A 247 2.41 -8.64 27.49
N CYS A 248 1.54 -7.66 27.22
CA CYS A 248 0.31 -7.46 27.97
C CYS A 248 -0.68 -8.63 27.79
N HIS A 249 -1.68 -8.74 28.67
CA HIS A 249 -2.63 -9.87 28.67
C HIS A 249 -3.58 -9.87 27.46
N ASN A 250 -4.06 -8.68 27.05
CA ASN A 250 -5.09 -8.52 26.02
C ASN A 250 -4.58 -7.65 24.86
N PRO A 251 -3.66 -8.13 24.01
CA PRO A 251 -3.09 -7.33 22.92
C PRO A 251 -4.14 -6.86 21.90
N ASP A 252 -5.26 -7.56 21.75
CA ASP A 252 -6.30 -7.18 20.78
C ASP A 252 -7.03 -5.88 21.13
N THR A 253 -6.92 -5.38 22.36
CA THR A 253 -7.48 -4.06 22.74
C THR A 253 -6.46 -2.93 22.64
N PHE A 254 -5.24 -3.21 22.15
CA PHE A 254 -4.17 -2.24 21.99
C PHE A 254 -3.98 -1.89 20.50
N LEU A 255 -3.74 -0.61 20.20
CA LEU A 255 -3.32 -0.18 18.86
C LEU A 255 -1.89 -0.60 18.56
N PHE A 256 -1.00 -0.46 19.55
CA PHE A 256 0.44 -0.66 19.40
C PHE A 256 0.91 -1.95 20.06
N TRP A 257 1.62 -2.78 19.28
CA TRP A 257 2.32 -3.94 19.81
C TRP A 257 3.55 -3.47 20.57
N ASP A 258 4.45 -2.75 19.89
CA ASP A 258 5.66 -2.18 20.49
C ASP A 258 5.70 -0.67 20.28
N GLY A 259 6.87 -0.06 20.50
CA GLY A 259 7.06 1.38 20.42
C GLY A 259 6.79 2.02 19.05
N ILE A 260 6.67 1.23 17.99
CA ILE A 260 6.52 1.67 16.60
C ILE A 260 5.43 0.86 15.88
N HIS A 261 5.37 -0.46 16.09
CA HIS A 261 4.54 -1.35 15.29
C HIS A 261 3.14 -1.56 15.89
N PRO A 262 2.10 -1.68 15.04
CA PRO A 262 0.75 -1.97 15.49
C PRO A 262 0.56 -3.43 15.92
N THR A 263 -0.50 -3.68 16.68
CA THR A 263 -0.96 -5.05 16.96
C THR A 263 -1.57 -5.70 15.73
N THR A 264 -1.73 -7.02 15.77
CA THR A 264 -2.41 -7.76 14.70
C THR A 264 -3.86 -7.31 14.50
N ARG A 265 -4.54 -6.88 15.58
CA ARG A 265 -5.87 -6.27 15.49
C ARG A 265 -5.86 -4.98 14.67
N ALA A 266 -4.87 -4.11 14.90
CA ALA A 266 -4.70 -2.91 14.10
C ALA A 266 -4.27 -3.22 12.65
N HIS A 267 -3.44 -4.24 12.43
CA HIS A 267 -3.13 -4.75 11.10
C HIS A 267 -4.36 -5.30 10.35
N GLN A 268 -5.29 -5.96 11.03
CA GLN A 268 -6.55 -6.40 10.44
C GLN A 268 -7.33 -5.19 9.90
N ILE A 269 -7.47 -4.13 10.71
CA ILE A 269 -8.17 -2.89 10.32
C ILE A 269 -7.46 -2.23 9.13
N LEU A 270 -6.13 -2.21 9.12
CA LEU A 270 -5.34 -1.72 7.98
C LEU A 270 -5.59 -2.53 6.71
N GLY A 271 -5.64 -3.87 6.80
CA GLY A 271 -5.93 -4.75 5.66
C GLY A 271 -7.33 -4.55 5.10
N GLU A 272 -8.33 -4.41 5.97
CA GLU A 272 -9.71 -4.08 5.61
C GLU A 272 -9.85 -2.71 4.94
N THR A 273 -9.12 -1.71 5.47
CA THR A 273 -9.08 -0.35 4.91
C THR A 273 -8.38 -0.34 3.56
N ALA A 274 -7.29 -1.10 3.41
CA ALA A 274 -6.59 -1.28 2.14
C ALA A 274 -7.50 -1.92 1.07
N PHE A 275 -8.29 -2.93 1.45
CA PHE A 275 -9.24 -3.56 0.55
C PHE A 275 -10.33 -2.57 0.09
N THR A 276 -10.87 -1.78 1.02
CA THR A 276 -11.81 -0.71 0.68
C THR A 276 -11.17 0.32 -0.26
N ALA A 277 -9.92 0.72 -0.01
CA ALA A 277 -9.22 1.68 -0.86
C ALA A 277 -9.04 1.20 -2.31
N ILE A 278 -8.75 -0.09 -2.53
CA ILE A 278 -8.65 -0.65 -3.89
C ILE A 278 -10.03 -0.84 -4.54
N GLN A 279 -11.11 -1.02 -3.77
CA GLN A 279 -12.48 -1.01 -4.29
C GLN A 279 -12.87 0.39 -4.76
N ASP A 280 -12.61 1.41 -3.95
CA ASP A 280 -12.93 2.81 -4.24
C ASP A 280 -12.13 3.34 -5.44
N ALA A 281 -10.90 2.87 -5.61
CA ALA A 281 -10.08 3.16 -6.79
C ALA A 281 -10.51 2.40 -8.06
N GLY A 282 -11.50 1.52 -7.97
CA GLY A 282 -11.96 0.69 -9.09
C GLY A 282 -10.97 -0.38 -9.53
N ILE A 283 -10.01 -0.77 -8.68
CA ILE A 283 -9.01 -1.82 -8.97
C ILE A 283 -9.61 -3.22 -8.83
N VAL A 284 -10.59 -3.38 -7.94
CA VAL A 284 -11.44 -4.57 -7.79
C VAL A 284 -12.92 -4.18 -7.74
N ASN A 285 -13.81 -5.11 -8.05
CA ASN A 285 -15.25 -4.83 -8.01
C ASN A 285 -15.73 -4.57 -6.57
N SER A 286 -16.55 -3.53 -6.38
CA SER A 286 -17.22 -3.20 -5.11
C SER A 286 -18.20 -4.27 -4.61
N ARG A 287 -18.45 -5.33 -5.39
CA ARG A 287 -19.31 -6.48 -5.04
C ARG A 287 -18.55 -7.71 -4.51
N ALA A 288 -17.24 -7.64 -4.33
CA ALA A 288 -16.49 -8.69 -3.66
C ALA A 288 -16.83 -8.71 -2.15
N SER A 289 -17.86 -9.49 -1.83
CA SER A 289 -18.22 -10.10 -0.54
C SER A 289 -18.15 -9.20 0.71
N LYS A 290 -19.33 -8.75 1.15
CA LYS A 290 -19.69 -8.92 2.55
C LYS A 290 -19.59 -10.43 2.84
N LEU A 291 -18.63 -10.87 3.64
CA LEU A 291 -18.77 -12.18 4.28
C LEU A 291 -19.95 -12.10 5.28
N PRO A 292 -20.69 -13.21 5.47
CA PRO A 292 -21.81 -13.28 6.40
C PRO A 292 -21.41 -12.92 7.84
#